data_AF-A0A1I0DR83-F1
#
_entry.id   AF-A0A1I0DR83-F1
#
_cell.length_a   1.000
_cell.length_b   1.000
_cell.length_c   1.000
_cell.angle_alpha   90.00
_cell.angle_beta   90.00
_cell.angle_gamma   90.00
#
_symmetry.space_group_name_H-M   'P 1'
#
loop_
_entity.id
_entity.type
_entity.pdbx_description
1 polymer ?
#
loop_
_entity_poly.entity_id
_entity_poly.type
_entity_poly.pdbx_seq_one_letter_code
_entity_poly.pdbx_strand_id
1 'polypeptide(L)'
;GNEKATQAEVDEACDALTRGYLNLRLKPNKDLLADLINKANGLNAASYTAKTWAVVENEVIKAQAVLEDPEASEAEVKAAEKALTKALEGLELVKAGDTTASIKTGDNGLVGIFAGLTMLSLAGLSLLRRKED
;
A
#
# COMPACT_ATOMS: atom_id res chain seq x y z
N GLY A 1 -5.98 -26.02 53.83
CA GLY A 1 -5.92 -25.68 52.40
C GLY A 1 -7.32 -25.41 51.93
N ASN A 2 -7.54 -24.34 51.16
CA ASN A 2 -8.86 -24.04 50.62
C ASN A 2 -9.08 -24.90 49.37
N GLU A 3 -9.62 -26.11 49.57
CA GLU A 3 -9.64 -27.20 48.59
C GLU A 3 -10.90 -27.21 47.70
N LYS A 4 -11.46 -26.02 47.42
CA LYS A 4 -12.56 -25.85 46.47
C LYS A 4 -12.39 -24.56 45.67
N ALA A 5 -11.36 -24.52 44.82
CA ALA A 5 -11.66 -24.16 43.44
C ALA A 5 -12.53 -25.31 42.95
N THR A 6 -13.80 -25.04 42.65
CA THR A 6 -14.71 -26.08 42.17
C THR A 6 -14.14 -26.66 40.88
N GLN A 7 -14.29 -27.97 40.65
CA GLN A 7 -13.83 -28.60 39.41
C GLN A 7 -14.34 -27.84 38.17
N ALA A 8 -15.52 -27.22 38.27
CA ALA A 8 -16.09 -26.33 37.27
C ALA A 8 -15.21 -25.09 36.95
N GLU A 9 -14.62 -24.43 37.95
CA GLU A 9 -13.73 -23.27 37.72
C GLU A 9 -12.40 -23.70 37.07
N VAL A 10 -11.91 -24.89 37.41
CA VAL A 10 -10.71 -25.48 36.80
C VAL A 10 -10.98 -25.85 35.34
N ASP A 11 -12.12 -26.45 35.05
CA ASP A 11 -12.53 -26.85 33.70
C ASP A 11 -12.76 -25.62 32.81
N GLU A 12 -13.42 -24.56 33.33
CA GLU A 12 -13.63 -23.29 32.62
C GLU A 12 -12.31 -22.59 32.27
N ALA A 13 -11.36 -22.56 33.21
CA ALA A 13 -10.03 -22.00 32.96
C ALA A 13 -9.25 -22.81 31.90
N CYS A 14 -9.42 -24.14 31.89
CA CYS A 14 -8.78 -25.02 30.91
C CYS A 14 -9.36 -24.82 29.49
N ASP A 15 -10.68 -24.65 29.39
CA ASP A 15 -11.37 -24.34 28.13
C ASP A 15 -11.00 -22.94 27.60
N ALA A 16 -10.94 -21.95 28.48
CA ALA A 16 -10.51 -20.59 28.14
C ALA A 16 -9.06 -20.57 27.64
N LEU A 17 -8.16 -21.31 28.32
CA LEU A 17 -6.76 -21.43 27.93
C LEU A 17 -6.61 -22.14 26.57
N THR A 18 -7.34 -23.25 26.38
CA THR A 18 -7.31 -24.01 25.11
C THR A 18 -7.81 -23.16 23.95
N ARG A 19 -8.90 -22.41 24.15
CA ARG A 19 -9.43 -21.48 23.14
C ARG A 19 -8.47 -20.35 22.84
N GLY A 20 -7.86 -19.74 23.86
CA GLY A 20 -6.84 -18.72 23.69
C GLY A 20 -5.62 -19.23 22.92
N TYR A 21 -5.15 -20.43 23.23
CA TYR A 21 -4.03 -21.07 22.53
C TYR A 21 -4.35 -21.39 21.07
N LEU A 22 -5.55 -21.89 20.78
CA LEU A 22 -6.01 -22.16 19.42
C LEU A 22 -6.15 -20.86 18.62
N ASN A 23 -6.73 -19.81 19.21
CA ASN A 23 -6.82 -18.50 18.58
C ASN A 23 -5.43 -17.93 18.27
N LEU A 24 -4.45 -18.07 19.17
CA LEU A 24 -3.08 -17.61 18.91
C LEU A 24 -2.41 -18.39 17.76
N ARG A 25 -2.60 -19.71 17.70
CA ARG A 25 -2.03 -20.57 16.64
C ARG A 25 -2.64 -20.34 15.27
N LEU A 26 -3.88 -19.85 15.20
CA LEU A 26 -4.60 -19.66 13.95
C LEU A 26 -4.44 -18.25 13.37
N LYS A 27 -3.83 -17.31 14.10
CA LYS A 27 -3.62 -15.95 13.57
C LYS A 27 -2.74 -15.99 12.32
N PRO A 28 -3.22 -15.48 11.17
CA PRO A 28 -2.42 -15.45 9.95
C PRO A 28 -1.20 -14.55 10.10
N ASN A 29 -0.10 -14.91 9.43
CA ASN A 29 1.05 -14.02 9.27
C ASN A 29 0.67 -12.86 8.33
N LYS A 30 1.02 -11.62 8.69
CA LYS A 30 0.73 -10.40 7.92
C LYS A 30 1.98 -9.59 7.53
N ASP A 31 3.17 -10.16 7.69
CA ASP A 31 4.46 -9.50 7.45
C ASP A 31 4.57 -9.07 5.99
N LEU A 32 4.22 -9.95 5.04
CA LEU A 32 4.22 -9.63 3.62
C LEU A 32 3.25 -8.50 3.28
N LEU A 33 2.05 -8.51 3.87
CA LEU A 33 1.07 -7.44 3.67
C LEU A 33 1.61 -6.09 4.17
N ALA A 34 2.25 -6.08 5.35
CA ALA A 34 2.91 -4.88 5.89
C ALA A 34 4.06 -4.40 4.99
N ASP A 35 4.89 -5.31 4.47
CA ASP A 35 5.98 -4.97 3.55
C ASP A 35 5.47 -4.35 2.25
N LEU A 36 4.37 -4.88 1.69
CA LEU A 36 3.75 -4.32 0.49
C LEU A 36 3.19 -2.90 0.73
N ILE A 37 2.57 -2.66 1.90
CA ILE A 37 2.08 -1.32 2.30
C ILE A 37 3.27 -0.36 2.43
N ASN A 38 4.33 -0.77 3.12
CA ASN A 38 5.54 0.04 3.28
C ASN A 38 6.19 0.36 1.94
N LYS A 39 6.26 -0.63 1.04
CA LYS A 39 6.74 -0.44 -0.32
C LYS A 39 5.90 0.60 -1.07
N ALA A 40 4.57 0.49 -1.02
CA ALA A 40 3.66 1.43 -1.67
C ALA A 40 3.84 2.87 -1.13
N ASN A 41 3.93 3.02 0.19
CA ASN A 41 4.14 4.30 0.86
C ASN A 41 5.52 4.92 0.56
N GLY A 42 6.51 4.10 0.23
CA GLY A 42 7.84 4.55 -0.19
C GLY A 42 7.93 5.01 -1.66
N LEU A 43 6.87 4.81 -2.45
CA LEU A 43 6.84 5.23 -3.85
C LEU A 43 6.56 6.74 -3.96
N ASN A 44 7.21 7.38 -4.94
CA ASN A 44 6.86 8.75 -5.31
C ASN A 44 5.63 8.76 -6.22
N ALA A 45 4.46 9.12 -5.67
CA ALA A 45 3.20 9.22 -6.41
C ALA A 45 3.31 10.05 -7.70
N ALA A 46 4.12 11.12 -7.70
CA ALA A 46 4.29 12.01 -8.85
C ALA A 46 4.98 11.33 -10.06
N SER A 47 5.62 10.18 -9.85
CA SER A 47 6.23 9.38 -10.93
C SER A 47 5.20 8.58 -11.72
N TYR A 48 3.96 8.45 -11.24
CA TYR A 48 2.94 7.55 -11.81
C TYR A 48 1.70 8.29 -12.30
N THR A 49 0.97 7.68 -13.23
CA THR A 49 -0.29 8.24 -13.73
C THR A 49 -1.34 8.28 -12.62
N ALA A 50 -2.10 9.37 -12.54
CA ALA A 50 -3.15 9.53 -11.52
C ALA A 50 -4.15 8.36 -11.51
N LYS A 51 -4.43 7.78 -12.69
CA LYS A 51 -5.33 6.64 -12.85
C LYS A 51 -4.80 5.39 -12.15
N THR A 52 -3.53 5.02 -12.36
CA THR A 52 -2.95 3.80 -11.77
C THR A 52 -2.60 4.01 -10.31
N TRP A 53 -2.18 5.22 -9.95
CA TRP A 53 -1.92 5.60 -8.55
C TRP A 53 -3.18 5.51 -7.67
N ALA A 54 -4.33 5.99 -8.15
CA ALA A 54 -5.60 5.91 -7.41
C ALA A 54 -6.01 4.46 -7.08
N VAL A 55 -5.64 3.50 -7.95
CA VAL A 55 -5.87 2.07 -7.68
C VAL A 55 -4.98 1.60 -6.53
N VAL A 56 -3.69 1.98 -6.53
CA VAL A 56 -2.77 1.63 -5.44
C VAL A 56 -3.23 2.24 -4.12
N GLU A 57 -3.61 3.52 -4.08
CA GLU A 57 -4.14 4.16 -2.85
C GLU A 57 -5.35 3.41 -2.29
N ASN A 58 -6.28 3.02 -3.15
CA ASN A 58 -7.47 2.29 -2.71
C ASN A 58 -7.11 0.91 -2.13
N GLU A 59 -6.19 0.18 -2.76
CA GLU A 59 -5.75 -1.12 -2.28
C GLU A 59 -4.88 -1.02 -1.02
N VAL A 60 -4.09 0.05 -0.84
CA VAL A 60 -3.36 0.31 0.42
C VAL A 60 -4.33 0.52 1.58
N ILE A 61 -5.41 1.29 1.39
CA ILE A 61 -6.43 1.50 2.43
C ILE A 61 -7.07 0.17 2.85
N LYS A 62 -7.44 -0.69 1.89
CA LYS A 62 -8.01 -2.01 2.18
C LYS A 62 -6.99 -2.92 2.87
N ALA A 63 -5.75 -2.93 2.40
CA ALA A 63 -4.67 -3.69 3.00
C ALA A 63 -4.40 -3.26 4.44
N GLN A 64 -4.43 -1.96 4.74
CA GLN A 64 -4.29 -1.42 6.09
C GLN A 64 -5.42 -1.89 7.00
N ALA A 65 -6.67 -1.88 6.52
CA ALA A 65 -7.81 -2.37 7.29
C ALA A 65 -7.67 -3.86 7.65
N VAL A 66 -7.21 -4.69 6.71
CA VAL A 66 -6.94 -6.11 6.97
C VAL A 66 -5.74 -6.30 7.89
N LEU A 67 -4.71 -5.45 7.78
CA LEU A 67 -3.54 -5.49 8.66
C LEU A 67 -3.92 -5.23 10.12
N GLU A 68 -4.76 -4.21 10.34
CA GLU A 68 -5.21 -3.75 11.66
C GLU A 68 -6.29 -4.64 12.29
N ASP A 69 -7.01 -5.43 11.49
CA ASP A 69 -8.05 -6.33 12.00
C ASP A 69 -7.45 -7.56 12.72
N PRO A 70 -7.54 -7.67 14.06
CA PRO A 70 -6.97 -8.78 14.81
C PRO A 70 -7.62 -10.14 14.51
N GLU A 71 -8.82 -10.15 13.91
CA GLU A 71 -9.60 -11.34 13.58
C GLU A 71 -9.56 -11.68 12.08
N ALA A 72 -8.80 -10.92 11.28
CA ALA A 72 -8.64 -11.18 9.85
C ALA A 72 -8.21 -12.64 9.60
N SER A 73 -8.92 -13.29 8.69
CA SER A 73 -8.65 -14.67 8.27
C SER A 73 -7.47 -14.76 7.30
N GLU A 74 -6.87 -15.95 7.18
CA GLU A 74 -5.75 -16.18 6.24
C GLU A 74 -6.15 -15.87 4.79
N ALA A 75 -7.42 -16.15 4.45
CA ALA A 75 -7.96 -15.86 3.13
C ALA A 75 -8.05 -14.35 2.85
N GLU A 76 -8.45 -13.55 3.85
CA GLU A 76 -8.52 -12.09 3.74
C GLU A 76 -7.13 -11.48 3.61
N VAL A 77 -6.16 -11.95 4.40
CA VAL A 77 -4.76 -11.51 4.31
C VAL A 77 -4.19 -11.82 2.92
N LYS A 78 -4.33 -13.05 2.43
CA LYS A 78 -3.87 -13.44 1.08
C LYS A 78 -4.59 -12.68 -0.03
N ALA A 79 -5.87 -12.39 0.13
CA ALA A 79 -6.63 -11.60 -0.83
C ALA A 79 -6.10 -10.17 -0.90
N ALA A 80 -5.83 -9.54 0.24
CA ALA A 80 -5.26 -8.20 0.32
C ALA A 80 -3.84 -8.15 -0.26
N GLU A 81 -2.98 -9.13 0.06
CA GLU A 81 -1.64 -9.25 -0.51
C GLU A 81 -1.67 -9.33 -2.05
N LYS A 82 -2.55 -10.20 -2.58
CA LYS A 82 -2.70 -10.38 -4.03
C LYS A 82 -3.24 -9.12 -4.71
N ALA A 83 -4.22 -8.46 -4.09
CA ALA A 83 -4.83 -7.25 -4.65
C ALA A 83 -3.81 -6.09 -4.69
N LEU A 84 -3.10 -5.85 -3.58
CA LEU A 84 -2.08 -4.81 -3.50
C LEU A 84 -0.88 -5.11 -4.43
N THR A 85 -0.44 -6.37 -4.52
CA THR A 85 0.60 -6.78 -5.47
C THR A 85 0.19 -6.45 -6.90
N LYS A 86 -1.02 -6.83 -7.30
CA LYS A 86 -1.54 -6.55 -8.64
C LYS A 86 -1.67 -5.05 -8.92
N ALA A 87 -2.06 -4.25 -7.93
CA ALA A 87 -2.13 -2.80 -8.08
C ALA A 87 -0.73 -2.18 -8.29
N LEU A 88 0.26 -2.64 -7.53
CA LEU A 88 1.66 -2.21 -7.67
C LEU A 88 2.27 -2.62 -9.01
N GLU A 89 1.98 -3.82 -9.49
CA GLU A 89 2.39 -4.29 -10.83
C GLU A 89 1.71 -3.52 -11.97
N GLY A 90 0.51 -2.98 -11.71
CA GLY A 90 -0.27 -2.18 -12.65
C GLY A 90 0.09 -0.69 -12.69
N LEU A 91 1.13 -0.25 -11.97
CA LEU A 91 1.57 1.13 -11.97
C LEU A 91 2.17 1.52 -13.33
N GLU A 92 1.69 2.65 -13.87
CA GLU A 92 2.19 3.23 -15.11
C GLU A 92 2.94 4.53 -14.81
N LEU A 93 4.15 4.66 -15.35
CA LEU A 93 4.93 5.89 -15.20
C LEU A 93 4.30 7.03 -16.00
N VAL A 94 4.38 8.25 -15.45
CA VAL A 94 4.08 9.46 -16.22
C VAL A 94 5.07 9.56 -17.38
N LYS A 95 4.57 9.55 -18.61
CA LYS A 95 5.41 9.79 -19.79
C LYS A 95 5.71 11.28 -19.91
N ALA A 96 6.93 11.63 -20.31
CA ALA A 96 7.29 12.98 -20.68
C ALA A 96 6.42 13.43 -21.87
N GLY A 97 5.36 14.17 -21.57
CA GLY A 97 4.32 14.58 -22.53
C GLY A 97 2.89 14.46 -22.00
N ASP A 98 2.67 13.72 -20.91
CA ASP A 98 1.34 13.47 -20.33
C ASP A 98 0.94 14.51 -19.28
N THR A 99 1.31 15.77 -19.50
CA THR A 99 0.79 16.91 -18.73
C THR A 99 -0.64 17.19 -19.19
N THR A 100 -1.56 16.28 -18.93
CA THR A 100 -2.99 16.57 -19.09
C THR A 100 -3.40 17.49 -17.94
N ALA A 101 -3.23 18.78 -18.18
CA ALA A 101 -3.92 19.84 -17.49
C ALA A 101 -5.43 19.54 -17.49
N SER A 102 -5.94 18.96 -16.41
CA SER A 102 -7.37 19.04 -16.10
C SER A 102 -7.66 20.42 -15.53
N ILE A 103 -7.46 21.45 -16.35
CA ILE A 103 -8.02 22.77 -16.07
C ILE A 103 -9.38 22.75 -16.76
N LYS A 104 -10.45 22.64 -15.96
CA LYS A 104 -11.77 23.04 -16.40
C LYS A 104 -11.77 24.56 -16.61
N THR A 105 -11.39 25.02 -17.80
CA THR A 105 -11.66 26.41 -18.20
C THR A 105 -13.12 26.48 -18.64
N GLY A 106 -13.99 26.71 -17.67
CA GLY A 106 -15.36 27.14 -17.87
C GLY A 106 -15.57 28.43 -17.09
N ASP A 107 -14.76 29.45 -17.36
CA ASP A 107 -15.13 30.86 -17.18
C ASP A 107 -14.02 31.76 -17.76
N ASN A 108 -14.45 32.76 -18.53
CA ASN A 108 -13.60 33.74 -19.20
C ASN A 108 -13.02 34.75 -18.20
N GLY A 109 -12.07 34.32 -17.38
CA GLY A 109 -11.38 35.15 -16.40
C GLY A 109 -9.87 35.07 -16.54
N LEU A 110 -9.29 36.19 -16.98
CA LEU A 110 -7.86 36.49 -17.00
C LEU A 110 -7.14 36.13 -15.68
N VAL A 111 -5.88 35.71 -15.80
CA VAL A 111 -4.82 35.63 -14.75
C VAL A 111 -4.64 34.27 -14.06
N GLY A 112 -3.50 33.64 -14.37
CA GLY A 112 -2.99 32.46 -13.67
C GLY A 112 -1.70 31.92 -14.29
N ILE A 113 -0.74 32.79 -14.60
CA ILE A 113 0.63 32.39 -14.93
C ILE A 113 1.23 31.76 -13.68
N PHE A 114 1.37 30.44 -13.63
CA PHE A 114 2.36 29.79 -12.77
C PHE A 114 3.52 29.30 -13.63
N ALA A 115 4.44 30.23 -13.85
CA ALA A 115 5.81 29.90 -14.16
C ALA A 115 6.48 29.29 -12.93
N GLY A 116 6.98 28.06 -13.06
CA GLY A 116 8.02 27.46 -12.22
C GLY A 116 8.60 26.30 -13.04
N LEU A 117 9.73 26.42 -13.77
CA LEU A 117 11.12 26.50 -13.27
C LEU A 117 11.35 25.53 -12.10
N THR A 118 12.32 24.60 -12.04
CA THR A 118 13.47 24.18 -12.87
C THR A 118 14.18 23.05 -12.10
N MET A 119 14.82 22.12 -12.83
CA MET A 119 16.06 21.37 -12.50
C MET A 119 16.17 20.49 -11.22
N LEU A 120 16.50 19.20 -11.42
CA LEU A 120 17.76 18.50 -11.06
C LEU A 120 17.55 16.97 -11.26
N SER A 121 18.21 16.29 -12.22
CA SER A 121 19.60 15.76 -12.22
C SER A 121 19.71 14.44 -11.42
N LEU A 122 20.34 13.33 -11.86
CA LEU A 122 21.69 13.17 -12.45
C LEU A 122 21.85 11.88 -13.32
N ALA A 123 22.74 12.00 -14.32
CA ALA A 123 23.75 11.04 -14.81
C ALA A 123 23.36 9.78 -15.63
N GLY A 124 23.67 9.86 -16.94
CA GLY A 124 23.75 8.73 -17.88
C GLY A 124 24.29 9.14 -19.25
N LEU A 125 25.39 9.89 -19.25
CA LEU A 125 26.13 10.41 -20.40
C LEU A 125 26.72 9.29 -21.27
N SER A 126 26.38 9.27 -22.57
CA SER A 126 27.30 9.11 -23.71
C SER A 126 26.57 8.50 -24.89
N LEU A 127 26.26 9.29 -25.92
CA LEU A 127 26.26 8.85 -27.31
C LEU A 127 25.93 10.00 -28.26
N LEU A 128 26.65 10.02 -29.39
CA LEU A 128 26.64 10.93 -30.55
C LEU A 128 27.53 12.18 -30.42
N ARG A 129 28.40 12.51 -31.39
CA ARG A 129 28.73 11.86 -32.67
C ARG A 129 30.05 12.46 -33.18
N ARG A 130 30.93 11.55 -33.64
CA ARG A 130 31.59 11.57 -34.95
C ARG A 130 32.36 12.84 -35.33
N LYS A 131 33.67 12.76 -35.10
CA LYS A 131 34.71 13.54 -35.74
C LYS A 131 34.83 13.13 -37.21
N GLU A 132 34.52 14.05 -38.11
CA GLU A 132 35.05 14.08 -39.48
C GLU A 132 35.81 15.39 -39.59
N ASP A 133 37.13 15.24 -39.61
CA ASP A 133 38.19 16.06 -40.23
C ASP A 133 39.53 15.52 -39.71
#